data_AF-A0A4U6R1N1-F1
#
_entry.id   AF-A0A4U6R1N1-F1
#
_cell.length_a   1.000
_cell.length_b   1.000
_cell.length_c   1.000
_cell.angle_alpha   90.00
_cell.angle_beta   90.00
_cell.angle_gamma   90.00
#
_symmetry.space_group_name_H-M   'P 1'
#
loop_
_entity.id
_entity.type
_entity.pdbx_description
1 polymer ?
#
loop_
_entity_poly.entity_id
_entity_poly.type
_entity_poly.pdbx_seq_one_letter_code
_entity_poly.pdbx_strand_id
1 'polypeptide(L)'
;MEMPTFDALKDLAQRDPEGFERLRAAAIEDCIRRSSECNQRRLRGLQFVIDARRRTAGSPMKALLDIQAMMYDSLLGLQQALLVQQRPCAPTTPTSARVLRFRSHRSSVD
;
A
#
# COMPACT_ATOMS: atom_id res chain seq x y z
N MET A 1 -13.78 -2.06 19.70
CA MET A 1 -15.01 -2.86 19.54
C MET A 1 -14.71 -4.35 19.64
N GLU A 2 -15.59 -5.13 20.26
CA GLU A 2 -15.56 -6.61 20.18
C GLU A 2 -16.15 -7.03 18.83
N MET A 3 -15.46 -7.90 18.09
CA MET A 3 -15.87 -8.29 16.75
C MET A 3 -16.88 -9.45 16.82
N PRO A 4 -18.05 -9.37 16.15
CA PRO A 4 -18.99 -10.48 16.07
C PRO A 4 -18.38 -11.71 15.37
N THR A 5 -18.96 -12.88 15.62
CA THR A 5 -18.55 -14.12 14.93
C THR A 5 -18.87 -14.05 13.43
N PHE A 6 -18.22 -14.92 12.65
CA PHE A 6 -18.49 -15.02 11.21
C PHE A 6 -19.98 -15.27 10.92
N ASP A 7 -20.61 -16.19 11.65
CA ASP A 7 -22.03 -16.52 11.45
C ASP A 7 -22.93 -15.31 11.75
N ALA A 8 -22.65 -14.56 12.82
CA ALA A 8 -23.38 -13.34 13.14
C ALA A 8 -23.22 -12.26 12.05
N LEU A 9 -22.02 -12.11 11.49
CA LEU A 9 -21.75 -11.18 10.39
C LEU A 9 -22.45 -11.60 9.10
N LYS A 10 -22.48 -12.90 8.79
CA LYS A 10 -23.18 -13.46 7.63
C LYS A 10 -24.68 -13.24 7.75
N ASP A 11 -25.26 -13.53 8.92
CA ASP A 11 -26.68 -13.32 9.19
C ASP A 11 -27.04 -11.83 9.11
N LEU A 12 -26.18 -10.95 9.62
CA LEU A 12 -26.37 -9.50 9.51
C LEU A 12 -26.34 -9.05 8.04
N ALA A 13 -25.37 -9.50 7.26
CA ALA A 13 -25.26 -9.14 5.84
C ALA A 13 -26.48 -9.60 5.01
N GLN A 14 -27.12 -10.71 5.39
CA GLN A 14 -28.34 -11.20 4.74
C GLN A 14 -29.60 -10.41 5.13
N ARG A 15 -29.73 -10.06 6.41
CA ARG A 15 -30.94 -9.42 6.97
C ARG A 15 -30.93 -7.90 6.88
N ASP A 16 -29.77 -7.27 7.08
CA ASP A 16 -29.55 -5.82 7.02
C ASP A 16 -28.18 -5.52 6.38
N PRO A 17 -28.11 -5.50 5.03
CA PRO A 17 -26.88 -5.19 4.31
C PRO A 17 -26.30 -3.80 4.65
N GLU A 18 -27.17 -2.81 4.89
CA GLU A 18 -26.71 -1.46 5.26
C GLU A 18 -26.12 -1.46 6.67
N GLY A 19 -26.73 -2.18 7.62
CA GLY A 19 -26.20 -2.38 8.96
C GLY A 19 -24.85 -3.07 8.96
N PHE A 20 -24.67 -4.05 8.09
CA PHE A 20 -23.36 -4.68 7.89
C PHE A 20 -22.30 -3.67 7.41
N GLU A 21 -22.61 -2.82 6.44
CA GLU A 21 -21.66 -1.78 5.97
C GLU A 21 -21.39 -0.70 7.04
N ARG A 22 -22.37 -0.34 7.87
CA ARG A 22 -22.18 0.56 9.02
C ARG A 22 -21.23 -0.08 10.05
N LEU A 23 -21.45 -1.35 10.40
CA LEU A 23 -20.58 -2.08 11.32
C LEU A 23 -19.15 -2.18 10.78
N ARG A 24 -19.00 -2.48 9.47
CA ARG A 24 -17.70 -2.53 8.80
C ARG A 24 -16.97 -1.19 8.89
N ALA A 25 -17.65 -0.08 8.57
CA ALA A 25 -17.07 1.25 8.66
C ALA A 25 -16.64 1.61 10.10
N ALA A 26 -17.48 1.29 11.09
CA ALA A 26 -17.17 1.53 12.50
C ALA A 26 -15.95 0.71 12.97
N ALA A 27 -15.87 -0.57 12.60
CA ALA A 27 -14.73 -1.42 12.96
C ALA A 27 -13.40 -0.94 12.35
N ILE A 28 -13.45 -0.42 11.11
CA ILE A 28 -12.28 0.17 10.44
C ILE A 28 -11.87 1.47 11.12
N GLU A 29 -12.80 2.38 11.40
CA GLU A 29 -12.45 3.65 12.07
C GLU A 29 -11.90 3.40 13.48
N ASP A 30 -12.45 2.42 14.20
CA ASP A 30 -11.91 1.98 15.50
C ASP A 30 -10.46 1.47 15.38
N CYS A 31 -10.15 0.71 14.32
CA CYS A 31 -8.79 0.24 14.04
C CYS A 31 -7.84 1.42 13.77
N ILE A 32 -8.27 2.37 12.92
CA ILE A 32 -7.49 3.56 12.59
C ILE A 32 -7.24 4.39 13.85
N ARG A 33 -8.29 4.69 14.62
CA ARG A 33 -8.20 5.50 15.84
C ARG A 33 -7.28 4.92 16.91
N ARG A 34 -7.18 3.59 16.99
CA ARG A 34 -6.27 2.90 17.92
C ARG A 34 -4.80 2.89 17.48
N SER A 35 -4.51 3.26 16.24
CA SER A 35 -3.12 3.41 15.77
C SER A 35 -2.49 4.71 16.26
N SER A 36 -1.15 4.77 16.26
CA SER A 36 -0.41 5.99 16.58
C SER A 36 -0.79 7.13 15.63
N GLU A 37 -0.74 8.37 16.12
CA GLU A 37 -1.14 9.56 15.34
C GLU A 37 -0.41 9.66 13.99
N CYS A 38 0.87 9.31 13.96
CA CYS A 38 1.67 9.25 12.73
C CYS A 38 1.07 8.29 11.68
N ASN A 39 0.53 7.16 12.13
CA ASN A 39 -0.02 6.13 11.26
C ASN A 39 -1.47 6.39 10.85
N GLN A 40 -2.25 7.13 11.65
CA GLN A 40 -3.67 7.40 11.36
C GLN A 40 -3.87 8.03 9.98
N ARG A 41 -3.06 9.05 9.63
CA ARG A 41 -3.14 9.72 8.32
C ARG A 41 -2.88 8.72 7.18
N ARG A 42 -1.87 7.88 7.32
CA ARG A 42 -1.52 6.87 6.32
C ARG A 42 -2.62 5.82 6.17
N LEU A 43 -3.19 5.35 7.27
CA LEU A 43 -4.25 4.36 7.27
C LEU A 43 -5.55 4.89 6.66
N ARG A 44 -5.92 6.16 6.90
CA ARG A 44 -7.07 6.78 6.21
C ARG A 44 -6.87 6.86 4.70
N GLY A 45 -5.64 7.18 4.26
CA GLY A 45 -5.29 7.14 2.85
C GLY A 45 -5.40 5.74 2.25
N LEU A 46 -4.93 4.71 2.97
CA LEU A 46 -5.06 3.32 2.54
C LEU A 46 -6.54 2.88 2.47
N GLN A 47 -7.34 3.25 3.47
CA GLN A 47 -8.77 2.96 3.49
C GLN A 47 -9.49 3.58 2.29
N PHE A 48 -9.16 4.83 1.94
CA PHE A 48 -9.68 5.47 0.73
C PHE A 48 -9.38 4.67 -0.53
N VAL A 49 -8.15 4.17 -0.68
CA VAL A 49 -7.76 3.32 -1.84
C VAL A 49 -8.54 2.01 -1.84
N ILE A 50 -8.72 1.36 -0.69
CA ILE A 50 -9.51 0.13 -0.55
C ILE A 50 -10.96 0.38 -0.97
N ASP A 51 -11.59 1.45 -0.46
CA ASP A 51 -12.97 1.77 -0.79
C ASP A 51 -13.14 2.11 -2.28
N ALA A 52 -12.18 2.81 -2.88
CA ALA A 52 -12.19 3.09 -4.31
C ALA A 52 -12.13 1.77 -5.12
N ARG A 53 -11.24 0.83 -4.79
CA ARG A 53 -11.17 -0.49 -5.43
C ARG A 53 -12.46 -1.27 -5.28
N ARG A 54 -13.08 -1.28 -4.09
CA ARG A 54 -14.38 -1.93 -3.88
C ARG A 54 -15.47 -1.36 -4.77
N ARG A 55 -15.52 -0.02 -4.94
CA ARG A 55 -16.55 0.66 -5.73
C ARG A 55 -16.38 0.45 -7.24
N THR A 56 -15.14 0.37 -7.72
CA THR A 56 -14.86 0.22 -9.16
C THR A 56 -14.78 -1.25 -9.60
N ALA A 57 -14.59 -2.18 -8.67
CA ALA A 57 -14.63 -3.60 -8.96
C ALA A 57 -16.04 -4.02 -9.39
N GLY A 58 -16.17 -4.56 -10.60
CA GLY A 58 -17.45 -5.01 -11.16
C GLY A 58 -18.11 -6.18 -10.43
N SER A 59 -17.48 -6.74 -9.40
CA SER A 59 -18.09 -7.74 -8.50
C SER A 59 -17.38 -7.76 -7.13
N PRO A 60 -18.06 -8.22 -6.05
CA PRO A 60 -17.43 -8.37 -4.73
C PRO A 60 -16.22 -9.31 -4.75
N MET A 61 -16.28 -10.37 -5.55
CA MET A 61 -15.19 -11.34 -5.69
C MET A 61 -13.96 -10.70 -6.33
N LYS A 62 -14.15 -9.88 -7.38
CA LYS A 62 -13.07 -9.11 -8.00
C LYS A 62 -12.46 -8.13 -7.00
N ALA A 63 -13.29 -7.41 -6.25
CA ALA A 63 -12.80 -6.50 -5.21
C ALA A 63 -11.90 -7.21 -4.18
N LEU A 64 -12.29 -8.41 -3.75
CA LEU A 64 -11.51 -9.21 -2.82
C LEU A 64 -10.14 -9.57 -3.40
N LEU A 65 -10.10 -10.07 -4.63
CA LEU A 65 -8.84 -10.41 -5.31
C LEU A 65 -7.94 -9.17 -5.47
N ASP A 66 -8.50 -8.04 -5.87
CA ASP A 66 -7.77 -6.78 -6.04
C ASP A 66 -7.18 -6.26 -4.72
N ILE A 67 -7.90 -6.44 -3.60
CA ILE A 67 -7.42 -6.09 -2.26
C ILE A 67 -6.36 -7.07 -1.79
N GLN A 68 -6.56 -8.37 -1.99
CA GLN A 68 -5.57 -9.40 -1.66
C GLN A 68 -4.25 -9.17 -2.40
N ALA A 69 -4.30 -8.87 -3.69
CA ALA A 69 -3.11 -8.52 -4.48
C ALA A 69 -2.35 -7.33 -3.87
N MET A 70 -3.06 -6.25 -3.49
CA MET A 70 -2.44 -5.10 -2.81
C MET A 70 -1.72 -5.47 -1.51
N MET A 71 -2.32 -6.36 -0.72
CA MET A 71 -1.72 -6.83 0.53
C MET A 71 -0.46 -7.66 0.25
N TYR A 72 -0.51 -8.55 -0.75
CA TYR A 72 0.63 -9.34 -1.17
C TYR A 72 1.78 -8.48 -1.72
N ASP A 73 1.49 -7.49 -2.56
CA ASP A 73 2.50 -6.54 -3.07
C ASP A 73 3.20 -5.81 -1.93
N SER A 74 2.44 -5.40 -0.91
CA SER A 74 2.98 -4.74 0.28
C SER A 74 3.89 -5.66 1.09
N LEU A 75 3.50 -6.94 1.24
CA LEU A 75 4.30 -7.95 1.92
C LEU A 75 5.61 -8.24 1.18
N LEU A 76 5.55 -8.39 -0.14
CA LEU A 76 6.73 -8.58 -0.99
C LEU A 76 7.67 -7.38 -0.91
N GLY A 77 7.14 -6.16 -0.95
CA GLY A 77 7.92 -4.94 -0.76
C GLY A 77 8.62 -4.89 0.60
N LEU A 78 7.92 -5.28 1.67
CA LEU A 78 8.52 -5.39 3.01
C LEU A 78 9.63 -6.44 3.05
N GLN A 79 9.39 -7.63 2.48
CA GLN A 79 10.39 -8.69 2.41
C GLN A 79 11.66 -8.21 1.69
N GLN A 80 11.51 -7.52 0.56
CA GLN A 80 12.64 -6.97 -0.19
C GLN A 80 13.42 -5.94 0.64
N ALA A 81 12.72 -5.01 1.31
CA ALA A 81 13.36 -3.99 2.15
C ALA A 81 14.18 -4.62 3.29
N LEU A 82 13.65 -5.67 3.93
CA LEU A 82 14.35 -6.37 5.01
C LEU A 82 15.56 -7.16 4.51
N LEU A 83 15.47 -7.81 3.34
CA LEU A 83 16.58 -8.57 2.76
C LEU A 83 17.70 -7.67 2.23
N VAL A 84 17.37 -6.51 1.65
CA VAL A 84 18.37 -5.53 1.18
C VAL A 84 19.18 -4.97 2.35
N GLN A 85 18.58 -4.74 3.52
CA GLN A 85 19.29 -4.29 4.71
C GLN A 85 20.32 -5.31 5.25
N GLN A 86 20.18 -6.60 4.91
CA GLN A 86 21.08 -7.65 5.37
C GLN A 86 22.30 -7.86 4.47
N ARG A 87 22.39 -7.18 3.32
CA ARG A 87 23.62 -7.22 2.51
C ARG A 87 24.69 -6.35 3.19
N PRO A 88 25.89 -6.87 3.46
CA PRO A 88 27.02 -6.03 3.85
C PRO A 88 27.19 -4.96 2.78
N CYS A 89 27.17 -3.69 3.19
CA CYS A 89 27.54 -2.58 2.34
C CYS A 89 28.94 -2.88 1.79
N ALA A 90 29.04 -3.31 0.52
CA ALA A 90 30.33 -3.37 -0.14
C ALA A 90 30.92 -1.95 -0.07
N PRO A 91 32.22 -1.80 0.24
CA PRO A 91 32.82 -0.48 0.37
C PRO A 91 32.55 0.31 -0.91
N THR A 92 31.79 1.39 -0.76
CA THR A 92 31.52 2.37 -1.80
C THR A 92 32.88 2.90 -2.23
N THR A 93 33.30 2.56 -3.45
CA THR A 93 34.41 3.25 -4.08
C THR A 93 34.09 4.74 -4.07
N PRO A 94 35.08 5.61 -3.77
CA PRO A 94 34.84 7.04 -3.68
C PRO A 94 34.17 7.53 -4.96
N THR A 95 33.06 8.24 -4.78
CA THR A 95 32.26 8.89 -5.83
C THR A 95 33.04 10.06 -6.43
N SER A 96 34.17 9.77 -7.07
CA SER A 96 34.88 10.72 -7.91
C SER A 96 34.69 10.26 -9.36
N ALA A 97 33.72 10.87 -10.04
CA ALA A 97 33.55 10.68 -11.47
C ALA A 97 34.43 11.68 -12.22
N ARG A 98 35.21 11.20 -13.18
CA ARG A 98 36.03 12.07 -14.04
C ARG A 98 35.15 12.63 -15.17
N VAL A 99 34.84 13.92 -15.11
CA VAL A 99 34.13 14.62 -16.19
C VAL A 99 35.01 14.65 -17.44
N LEU A 100 34.63 13.90 -18.48
CA LEU A 100 35.30 13.96 -19.79
C LEU A 100 34.78 15.18 -20.54
N ARG A 101 35.64 16.17 -20.79
CA ARG A 101 35.31 17.30 -21.67
C ARG A 101 35.40 16.85 -23.12
N PHE A 102 34.30 16.97 -23.85
CA PHE A 102 34.32 16.83 -25.30
C PHE A 102 34.96 18.06 -25.92
N ARG A 103 35.97 17.85 -26.79
CA ARG A 103 36.56 18.92 -27.58
C ARG A 103 35.55 19.34 -28.64
N SER A 104 35.09 20.59 -28.61
CA SER A 104 34.38 21.16 -29.75
C SER A 104 35.37 21.27 -30.91
N HIS A 105 35.21 20.46 -31.95
CA HIS A 105 35.87 20.72 -33.21
C HIS A 105 35.39 22.08 -33.71
N ARG A 106 36.25 23.11 -33.63
CA ARG A 106 36.08 24.26 -34.49
C ARG A 106 36.40 23.76 -35.89
N SER A 107 35.36 23.61 -36.71
CA SER A 107 35.48 23.57 -38.15
C SER A 107 36.30 24.80 -38.56
N SER A 108 37.52 24.56 -39.01
CA SER A 108 38.28 25.53 -39.79
C SER A 108 37.46 25.78 -41.05
N VAL A 109 36.93 26.99 -41.20
CA VAL A 109 36.43 27.48 -42.47
C VAL A 109 37.39 28.59 -42.88
N ASP A 110 37.99 28.37 -44.04
CA ASP A 110 38.87 29.20 -44.89
C ASP A 110 39.25 30.62 -44.43
#